data_AF-A0A561DXJ2-F1
#
_entry.id   AF-A0A561DXJ2-F1
#
_cell.length_a   1.000
_cell.length_b   1.000
_cell.length_c   1.000
_cell.angle_alpha   90.00
_cell.angle_beta   90.00
_cell.angle_gamma   90.00
#
_symmetry.space_group_name_H-M   'P 1'
#
loop_
_entity.id
_entity.type
_entity.pdbx_description
1 polymer ?
#
loop_
_entity_poly.entity_id
_entity_poly.type
_entity_poly.pdbx_seq_one_letter_code
_entity_poly.pdbx_strand_id
1 'polypeptide(L)'
;MDTNDFNKELHHYYTKIRETNHPYYWYCLAKTQARAGLTTEALQTIDMALSFPNPYPSKHKLSKIRAGLQSADSRQINTNSPSIVTVKRGDIDGDGIKDNVFLTANKTPDSPFWKDITLVIQNGRTHHYEYIHFKNNSGYNPTLFLGNFTGKKGDDILVVIDTGGSAGTIYAYIFSNMNGQIKQIFDSDAFNDSYKYDVTYENQYKAKVISYHLREKYILDLTYKGKEYLSEIYNPQGILKAPINGWVNPLSGLYPIDFNRDDIYELEAYQRIAGRYNADSLGYVQTVLKWNGHEFCLDRQTVATFGGEM
;
A
#
# COMPACT_ATOMS: atom_id res chain seq x y z
N MET A 1 -23.29 -13.10 34.31
CA MET A 1 -24.43 -13.64 33.54
C MET A 1 -23.90 -14.86 32.83
N ASP A 2 -24.49 -16.03 33.03
CA ASP A 2 -24.06 -17.23 32.30
C ASP A 2 -24.24 -16.99 30.80
N THR A 3 -23.25 -17.37 29.99
CA THR A 3 -23.22 -17.16 28.53
C THR A 3 -24.44 -17.77 27.84
N ASN A 4 -25.01 -18.81 28.45
CA ASN A 4 -26.18 -19.53 27.95
C ASN A 4 -27.51 -18.76 28.15
N ASP A 5 -27.62 -17.93 29.18
CA ASP A 5 -28.83 -17.12 29.42
C ASP A 5 -28.83 -15.84 28.58
N PHE A 6 -27.67 -15.25 28.34
CA PHE A 6 -27.52 -14.09 27.46
C PHE A 6 -27.93 -14.39 26.01
N ASN A 7 -27.50 -15.53 25.46
CA ASN A 7 -27.82 -15.93 24.09
C ASN A 7 -29.32 -16.22 23.92
N LYS A 8 -29.99 -16.74 24.96
CA LYS A 8 -31.45 -16.93 24.97
C LYS A 8 -32.19 -15.59 24.98
N GLU A 9 -31.72 -14.61 25.75
CA GLU A 9 -32.30 -13.26 25.76
C GLU A 9 -32.16 -12.55 24.40
N LEU A 10 -30.98 -12.58 23.79
CA LEU A 10 -30.78 -12.02 22.45
C LEU A 10 -31.70 -12.68 21.42
N HIS A 11 -31.74 -14.01 21.40
CA HIS A 11 -32.60 -14.76 20.48
C HIS A 11 -34.08 -14.39 20.67
N HIS A 12 -34.55 -14.27 21.92
CA HIS A 12 -35.91 -13.84 22.23
C HIS A 12 -36.24 -12.46 21.63
N TYR A 13 -35.37 -11.47 21.83
CA TYR A 13 -35.63 -10.11 21.32
C TYR A 13 -35.55 -10.01 19.80
N TYR A 14 -34.62 -10.71 19.15
CA TYR A 14 -34.59 -10.76 17.68
C TYR A 14 -35.86 -11.40 17.10
N THR A 15 -36.36 -12.47 17.72
CA THR A 15 -37.61 -13.12 17.30
C THR A 15 -38.80 -12.16 17.49
N LYS A 16 -38.91 -11.49 18.64
CA LYS A 16 -40.00 -10.52 18.88
C LYS A 16 -39.96 -9.30 17.97
N ILE A 17 -38.76 -8.83 17.60
CA ILE A 17 -38.59 -7.75 16.61
C ILE A 17 -39.07 -8.21 15.24
N ARG A 18 -38.73 -9.43 14.80
CA ARG A 18 -39.21 -9.96 13.52
C ARG A 18 -40.73 -10.14 13.49
N GLU A 19 -41.32 -10.57 14.60
CA GLU A 19 -42.77 -10.80 14.70
C GLU A 19 -43.58 -9.48 14.76
N THR A 20 -43.11 -8.50 15.52
CA THR A 20 -43.93 -7.34 15.90
C THR A 20 -43.37 -6.00 15.41
N ASN A 21 -42.07 -5.96 15.16
CA ASN A 21 -41.29 -4.75 14.91
C ASN A 21 -41.55 -3.61 15.90
N HIS A 22 -41.95 -3.94 17.14
CA HIS A 22 -42.40 -2.94 18.10
C HIS A 22 -41.20 -2.20 18.76
N PRO A 23 -41.21 -0.86 18.92
CA PRO A 23 -40.09 -0.07 19.45
C PRO A 23 -39.57 -0.52 20.82
N TYR A 24 -40.46 -1.09 21.64
CA TYR A 24 -40.09 -1.67 22.94
C TYR A 24 -39.01 -2.76 22.84
N TYR A 25 -39.12 -3.67 21.87
CA TYR A 25 -38.17 -4.78 21.74
C TYR A 25 -36.82 -4.31 21.18
N TRP A 26 -36.82 -3.29 20.31
CA TRP A 26 -35.61 -2.61 19.88
C TRP A 26 -34.85 -1.96 21.05
N TYR A 27 -35.58 -1.32 21.97
CA TYR A 27 -34.98 -0.77 23.20
C TYR A 27 -34.41 -1.85 24.13
N CYS A 28 -35.14 -2.95 24.33
CA CYS A 28 -34.67 -4.06 25.16
C CYS A 28 -33.44 -4.72 24.56
N LEU A 29 -33.44 -4.97 23.24
CA LEU A 29 -32.29 -5.51 22.52
C LEU A 29 -31.04 -4.62 22.67
N ALA A 30 -31.19 -3.31 22.45
CA ALA A 30 -30.10 -2.35 22.59
C ALA A 30 -29.49 -2.36 24.00
N LYS A 31 -30.33 -2.44 25.04
CA LYS A 31 -29.85 -2.55 26.42
C LYS A 31 -29.15 -3.87 26.72
N THR A 32 -29.65 -4.98 26.18
CA THR A 32 -29.04 -6.29 26.35
C THR A 32 -27.68 -6.35 25.66
N GLN A 33 -27.56 -5.85 24.43
CA GLN A 33 -26.28 -5.70 23.70
C GLN A 33 -25.29 -4.81 24.48
N ALA A 34 -25.73 -3.65 24.96
CA ALA A 34 -24.89 -2.74 25.74
C ALA A 34 -24.37 -3.38 27.04
N ARG A 35 -25.20 -4.16 27.75
CA ARG A 35 -24.80 -4.88 28.97
C ARG A 35 -23.77 -5.98 28.71
N ALA A 36 -23.70 -6.48 27.48
CA ALA A 36 -22.74 -7.50 27.07
C ALA A 36 -21.49 -6.93 26.38
N GLY A 37 -21.34 -5.60 26.32
CA GLY A 37 -20.18 -4.95 25.70
C GLY A 37 -20.22 -4.90 24.17
N LEU A 38 -21.34 -5.25 23.54
CA LEU A 38 -21.56 -5.16 22.09
C LEU A 38 -21.96 -3.72 21.72
N THR A 39 -21.01 -2.79 21.88
CA THR A 39 -21.27 -1.34 21.82
C THR A 39 -21.72 -0.89 20.43
N THR A 40 -21.10 -1.41 19.37
CA THR A 40 -21.43 -1.05 17.99
C THR A 40 -22.83 -1.53 17.60
N GLU A 41 -23.18 -2.77 17.96
CA GLU A 41 -24.49 -3.36 17.71
C GLU A 41 -25.58 -2.65 18.52
N ALA A 42 -25.27 -2.27 19.77
CA ALA A 42 -26.17 -1.48 20.60
C ALA A 42 -26.45 -0.10 19.98
N LEU A 43 -25.43 0.58 19.45
CA LEU A 43 -25.58 1.89 18.79
C LEU A 43 -26.45 1.79 17.54
N GLN A 44 -26.21 0.80 16.67
CA GLN A 44 -27.05 0.56 15.49
C GLN A 44 -28.50 0.26 15.87
N THR A 45 -28.70 -0.56 16.89
CA THR A 45 -30.04 -0.91 17.40
C THR A 45 -30.76 0.30 17.99
N ILE A 46 -30.04 1.22 18.64
CA ILE A 46 -30.60 2.50 19.13
C ILE A 46 -30.97 3.42 17.98
N ASP A 47 -30.15 3.48 16.92
CA ASP A 47 -30.45 4.30 15.74
C ASP A 47 -31.71 3.80 15.02
N MET A 48 -31.88 2.48 14.93
CA MET A 48 -33.13 1.86 14.47
C MET A 48 -34.30 2.14 15.42
N ALA A 49 -34.09 2.10 16.74
CA ALA A 49 -35.14 2.45 17.70
C ALA A 49 -35.56 3.94 17.58
N LEU A 50 -34.62 4.83 17.28
CA LEU A 50 -34.84 6.27 17.08
C LEU A 50 -35.54 6.62 15.77
N SER A 51 -35.54 5.73 14.77
CA SER A 51 -36.22 5.96 13.49
C SER A 51 -37.74 5.75 13.56
N PHE A 52 -38.26 5.17 14.63
CA PHE A 52 -39.71 5.00 14.80
C PHE A 52 -40.40 6.34 15.08
N PRO A 53 -41.63 6.57 14.57
CA PRO A 53 -42.41 7.78 14.86
C PRO A 53 -42.64 8.00 16.37
N ASN A 54 -42.89 6.92 17.10
CA ASN A 54 -43.09 6.91 18.56
C ASN A 54 -42.07 5.95 19.21
N PRO A 55 -40.81 6.37 19.40
CA PRO A 55 -39.76 5.50 19.89
C PRO A 55 -39.90 5.27 21.40
N TYR A 56 -39.71 4.03 21.84
CA TYR A 56 -39.71 3.67 23.26
C TYR A 56 -38.28 3.67 23.82
N PRO A 57 -38.04 4.12 25.07
CA PRO A 57 -38.99 4.72 26.00
C PRO A 57 -39.29 6.19 25.72
N SER A 58 -38.38 6.90 25.04
CA SER A 58 -38.60 8.20 24.42
C SER A 58 -37.36 8.58 23.59
N LYS A 59 -37.52 9.49 22.64
CA LYS A 59 -36.41 10.01 21.83
C LYS A 59 -35.28 10.58 22.71
N HIS A 60 -35.63 11.37 23.72
CA HIS A 60 -34.66 11.95 24.67
C HIS A 60 -33.88 10.89 25.45
N LYS A 61 -34.55 9.83 25.97
CA LYS A 61 -33.87 8.75 26.70
C LYS A 61 -32.93 7.96 25.79
N LEU A 62 -33.36 7.63 24.58
CA LEU A 62 -32.54 6.91 23.60
C LEU A 62 -31.32 7.74 23.18
N SER A 63 -31.48 9.05 22.94
CA SER A 63 -30.36 9.95 22.66
C SER A 63 -29.35 10.02 23.82
N LYS A 64 -29.82 10.01 25.08
CA LYS A 64 -28.94 9.97 26.25
C LYS A 64 -28.16 8.66 26.35
N ILE A 65 -28.80 7.53 26.04
CA ILE A 65 -28.12 6.21 26.01
C ILE A 65 -27.12 6.18 24.86
N ARG A 66 -27.48 6.67 23.67
CA ARG A 66 -26.57 6.80 22.52
C ARG A 66 -25.33 7.62 22.88
N ALA A 67 -25.50 8.78 23.49
CA ALA A 67 -24.39 9.63 23.94
C ALA A 67 -23.53 8.95 25.02
N GLY A 68 -24.16 8.22 25.96
CA GLY A 68 -23.47 7.41 26.96
C GLY A 68 -22.62 6.29 26.34
N LEU A 69 -23.16 5.59 25.33
CA LEU A 69 -22.43 4.57 24.60
C LEU A 69 -21.33 5.16 23.73
N GLN A 70 -21.56 6.29 23.04
CA GLN A 70 -20.53 6.99 22.25
C GLN A 70 -19.39 7.55 23.11
N SER A 71 -19.69 7.99 24.34
CA SER A 71 -18.67 8.44 25.31
C SER A 71 -17.91 7.29 25.98
N ALA A 72 -18.52 6.10 26.09
CA ALA A 72 -17.83 4.87 26.47
C ALA A 72 -17.01 4.28 25.32
N ASP A 73 -17.50 4.39 24.08
CA ASP A 73 -16.83 4.03 22.82
C ASP A 73 -15.59 4.90 22.56
N SER A 74 -15.60 6.18 22.98
CA SER A 74 -14.39 7.03 22.97
C SER A 74 -13.39 6.72 24.10
N ARG A 75 -13.77 5.94 25.12
CA ARG A 75 -12.84 5.34 26.10
C ARG A 75 -12.52 3.87 25.82
N GLN A 76 -13.07 3.31 24.75
CA GLN A 76 -12.81 1.96 24.24
C GLN A 76 -12.81 1.93 22.70
N ILE A 77 -12.17 2.90 22.04
CA ILE A 77 -11.70 2.65 20.67
C ILE A 77 -10.58 1.64 20.87
N ASN A 78 -10.93 0.38 20.70
CA ASN A 78 -9.96 -0.67 20.50
C ASN A 78 -9.33 -0.38 19.14
N THR A 79 -8.31 0.49 19.12
CA THR A 79 -7.47 0.86 17.98
C THR A 79 -6.67 -0.32 17.42
N ASN A 80 -7.03 -1.56 17.79
CA ASN A 80 -6.29 -2.79 17.53
C ASN A 80 -6.98 -3.71 16.50
N SER A 81 -8.08 -3.29 15.87
CA SER A 81 -8.63 -4.01 14.71
C SER A 81 -8.17 -3.34 13.42
N PRO A 82 -7.32 -3.99 12.61
CA PRO A 82 -6.81 -3.41 11.38
C PRO A 82 -7.95 -3.15 10.39
N SER A 83 -7.92 -1.99 9.75
CA SER A 83 -8.88 -1.59 8.71
C SER A 83 -8.51 -2.23 7.36
N ILE A 84 -9.50 -2.60 6.55
CA ILE A 84 -9.24 -2.95 5.14
C ILE A 84 -8.91 -1.65 4.39
N VAL A 85 -7.72 -1.59 3.80
CA VAL A 85 -7.26 -0.44 3.02
C VAL A 85 -7.66 -0.57 1.55
N THR A 86 -7.49 -1.77 0.98
CA THR A 86 -7.90 -2.06 -0.40
C THR A 86 -8.20 -3.56 -0.55
N VAL A 87 -9.01 -3.89 -1.55
CA VAL A 87 -9.39 -5.26 -1.89
C VAL A 87 -9.33 -5.48 -3.40
N LYS A 88 -8.83 -6.64 -3.80
CA LYS A 88 -8.88 -7.17 -5.17
C LYS A 88 -9.41 -8.59 -5.15
N ARG A 89 -9.89 -9.05 -6.30
CA ARG A 89 -10.42 -10.39 -6.49
C ARG A 89 -9.86 -11.01 -7.76
N GLY A 90 -9.10 -12.09 -7.61
CA GLY A 90 -8.35 -12.77 -8.68
C GLY A 90 -8.10 -14.23 -8.31
N ASP A 91 -7.67 -15.04 -9.26
CA ASP A 91 -7.38 -16.47 -9.05
C ASP A 91 -5.89 -16.58 -8.66
N ILE A 92 -5.54 -16.66 -7.37
CA ILE A 92 -4.14 -16.58 -6.93
C ILE A 92 -3.45 -17.95 -7.04
N ASP A 93 -4.17 -19.02 -6.75
CA ASP A 93 -3.65 -20.38 -6.77
C ASP A 93 -3.80 -21.12 -8.10
N GLY A 94 -4.48 -20.50 -9.07
CA GLY A 94 -4.68 -21.05 -10.40
C GLY A 94 -5.71 -22.17 -10.43
N ASP A 95 -6.57 -22.31 -9.41
CA ASP A 95 -7.59 -23.36 -9.36
C ASP A 95 -8.84 -23.03 -10.21
N GLY A 96 -8.93 -21.80 -10.73
CA GLY A 96 -10.04 -21.25 -11.51
C GLY A 96 -11.13 -20.56 -10.68
N ILE A 97 -11.04 -20.57 -9.35
CA ILE A 97 -11.95 -19.90 -8.42
C ILE A 97 -11.28 -18.64 -7.90
N LYS A 98 -11.99 -17.52 -7.93
CA LYS A 98 -11.44 -16.24 -7.47
C LYS A 98 -11.34 -16.16 -5.95
N ASP A 99 -10.17 -15.80 -5.48
CA ASP A 99 -9.81 -15.46 -4.10
C ASP A 99 -10.03 -13.97 -3.82
N ASN A 100 -10.17 -13.62 -2.54
CA ASN A 100 -10.15 -12.22 -2.11
C ASN A 100 -8.77 -11.88 -1.55
N VAL A 101 -8.18 -10.79 -2.05
CA VAL A 101 -6.86 -10.31 -1.60
C VAL A 101 -7.03 -8.92 -1.02
N PHE A 102 -6.57 -8.74 0.22
CA PHE A 102 -6.72 -7.50 0.99
C PHE A 102 -5.38 -6.96 1.41
N LEU A 103 -5.28 -5.64 1.50
CA LEU A 103 -4.33 -5.01 2.41
C LEU A 103 -5.09 -4.53 3.63
N THR A 104 -4.65 -4.94 4.81
CA THR A 104 -5.19 -4.47 6.09
C THR A 104 -4.14 -3.66 6.82
N ALA A 105 -4.53 -2.58 7.51
CA ALA A 105 -3.59 -1.75 8.24
C ALA A 105 -4.25 -0.98 9.39
N ASN A 106 -3.44 -0.56 10.35
CA ASN A 106 -3.85 0.33 11.43
C ASN A 106 -3.76 1.79 10.95
N LYS A 107 -4.87 2.51 11.06
CA LYS A 107 -4.93 3.93 10.70
C LYS A 107 -4.22 4.76 11.77
N THR A 108 -3.29 5.61 11.37
CA THR A 108 -2.72 6.60 12.30
C THR A 108 -3.74 7.72 12.52
N PRO A 109 -4.08 8.08 13.78
CA PRO A 109 -4.96 9.22 14.05
C PRO A 109 -4.43 10.49 13.37
N ASP A 110 -5.35 11.24 12.75
CA ASP A 110 -5.08 12.54 12.11
C ASP A 110 -3.98 12.54 11.04
N SER A 111 -3.67 11.37 10.45
CA SER A 111 -2.64 11.22 9.43
C SER A 111 -3.07 10.21 8.34
N PRO A 112 -2.71 10.44 7.06
CA PRO A 112 -2.88 9.45 6.00
C PRO A 112 -1.86 8.29 6.09
N PHE A 113 -1.00 8.29 7.10
CA PHE A 113 0.00 7.25 7.34
C PHE A 113 -0.63 5.97 7.90
N TRP A 114 -0.31 4.84 7.29
CA TRP A 114 -0.73 3.51 7.70
C TRP A 114 0.40 2.77 8.42
N LYS A 115 0.03 2.00 9.44
CA LYS A 115 0.94 1.10 10.19
C LYS A 115 0.47 -0.34 10.10
N ASP A 116 1.37 -1.28 10.32
CA ASP A 116 1.07 -2.71 10.38
C ASP A 116 0.34 -3.22 9.12
N ILE A 117 0.72 -2.69 7.96
CA ILE A 117 0.18 -3.09 6.66
C ILE A 117 0.50 -4.57 6.46
N THR A 118 -0.54 -5.37 6.27
CA THR A 118 -0.48 -6.83 6.16
C THR A 118 -1.26 -7.25 4.92
N LEU A 119 -0.68 -8.15 4.12
CA LEU A 119 -1.37 -8.79 3.01
C LEU A 119 -2.17 -9.97 3.54
N VAL A 120 -3.45 -10.03 3.18
CA VAL A 120 -4.36 -11.11 3.56
C VAL A 120 -4.95 -11.73 2.30
N ILE A 121 -4.83 -13.04 2.15
CA ILE A 121 -5.39 -13.80 1.03
C ILE A 121 -6.43 -14.75 1.60
N GLN A 122 -7.68 -14.60 1.17
CA GLN A 122 -8.76 -15.53 1.48
C GLN A 122 -9.06 -16.40 0.27
N ASN A 123 -8.75 -17.69 0.39
CA ASN A 123 -8.99 -18.65 -0.69
C ASN A 123 -10.49 -18.80 -0.96
N GLY A 124 -10.90 -18.68 -2.22
CA GLY A 124 -12.30 -18.68 -2.65
C GLY A 124 -12.97 -20.04 -2.53
N ARG A 125 -12.19 -21.14 -2.60
CA ARG A 125 -12.69 -22.51 -2.51
C ARG A 125 -12.79 -23.03 -1.08
N THR A 126 -11.73 -22.81 -0.31
CA THR A 126 -11.55 -23.37 1.04
C THR A 126 -11.93 -22.40 2.15
N HIS A 127 -12.05 -21.10 1.85
CA HIS A 127 -12.22 -20.01 2.81
C HIS A 127 -11.07 -19.89 3.83
N HIS A 128 -9.94 -20.55 3.59
CA HIS A 128 -8.73 -20.40 4.38
C HIS A 128 -8.14 -19.00 4.20
N TYR A 129 -7.59 -18.43 5.29
CA TYR A 129 -6.93 -17.14 5.29
C TYR A 129 -5.42 -17.30 5.48
N GLU A 130 -4.64 -16.68 4.60
CA GLU A 130 -3.19 -16.55 4.73
C GLU A 130 -2.84 -15.10 5.01
N TYR A 131 -1.94 -14.87 5.99
CA TYR A 131 -1.52 -13.55 6.45
C TYR A 131 -0.02 -13.40 6.22
N ILE A 132 0.37 -12.37 5.47
CA ILE A 132 1.75 -12.11 5.10
C ILE A 132 2.15 -10.73 5.62
N HIS A 133 3.14 -10.73 6.50
CA HIS A 133 3.72 -9.51 7.06
C HIS A 133 4.93 -9.05 6.26
N PHE A 134 5.02 -7.76 6.00
CA PHE A 134 6.15 -7.16 5.29
C PHE A 134 7.27 -6.77 6.25
N LYS A 135 8.51 -6.77 5.74
CA LYS A 135 9.66 -6.21 6.47
C LYS A 135 9.45 -4.72 6.76
N ASN A 136 9.10 -3.95 5.73
CA ASN A 136 8.68 -2.56 5.85
C ASN A 136 7.16 -2.49 5.64
N ASN A 137 6.42 -2.33 6.73
CA ASN A 137 4.96 -2.48 6.78
C ASN A 137 4.21 -1.19 7.13
N SER A 138 4.83 -0.02 6.93
CA SER A 138 4.25 1.27 7.28
C SER A 138 4.58 2.31 6.22
N GLY A 139 3.62 3.16 5.88
CA GLY A 139 3.77 4.13 4.80
C GLY A 139 2.46 4.79 4.37
N TYR A 140 2.49 5.41 3.20
CA TYR A 140 1.36 6.11 2.59
C TYR A 140 0.87 5.34 1.36
N ASN A 141 -0.40 5.58 1.00
CA ASN A 141 -1.02 5.12 -0.25
C ASN A 141 -0.68 3.65 -0.66
N PRO A 142 -0.91 2.65 0.21
CA PRO A 142 -0.64 1.27 -0.15
C PRO A 142 -1.58 0.82 -1.27
N THR A 143 -0.99 0.24 -2.33
CA THR A 143 -1.72 -0.23 -3.51
C THR A 143 -1.54 -1.73 -3.70
N LEU A 144 -2.55 -2.34 -4.33
CA LEU A 144 -2.62 -3.77 -4.58
C LEU A 144 -2.96 -4.00 -6.07
N PHE A 145 -2.09 -4.71 -6.77
CA PHE A 145 -2.24 -5.11 -8.15
C PHE A 145 -2.18 -6.63 -8.26
N LEU A 146 -3.06 -7.21 -9.08
CA LEU A 146 -3.08 -8.62 -9.43
C LEU A 146 -2.80 -8.73 -10.93
N GLY A 147 -1.81 -9.54 -11.31
CA GLY A 147 -1.46 -9.76 -12.70
C GLY A 147 -0.42 -10.86 -12.86
N ASN A 148 -0.22 -11.35 -14.08
CA ASN A 148 0.68 -12.46 -14.36
C ASN A 148 2.12 -11.96 -14.55
N PHE A 149 3.02 -12.18 -13.59
CA PHE A 149 4.45 -11.88 -13.74
C PHE A 149 5.27 -13.12 -14.09
N THR A 150 4.80 -14.29 -13.65
CA THR A 150 5.60 -15.53 -13.66
C THR A 150 5.30 -16.46 -14.83
N GLY A 151 4.27 -16.15 -15.63
CA GLY A 151 3.81 -16.99 -16.74
C GLY A 151 3.06 -18.26 -16.30
N LYS A 152 2.83 -18.41 -14.99
CA LYS A 152 2.07 -19.55 -14.45
C LYS A 152 0.57 -19.31 -14.56
N LYS A 153 -0.21 -20.35 -14.24
CA LYS A 153 -1.64 -20.21 -14.01
C LYS A 153 -1.91 -19.52 -12.68
N GLY A 154 -2.78 -18.52 -12.71
CA GLY A 154 -3.18 -17.72 -11.55
C GLY A 154 -2.35 -16.44 -11.39
N ASP A 155 -2.99 -15.41 -10.87
CA ASP A 155 -2.45 -14.07 -10.69
C ASP A 155 -1.34 -14.06 -9.64
N ASP A 156 -0.35 -13.22 -9.87
CA ASP A 156 0.67 -12.82 -8.90
C ASP A 156 0.27 -11.47 -8.28
N ILE A 157 0.82 -11.17 -7.10
CA ILE A 157 0.37 -10.06 -6.25
C ILE A 157 1.51 -9.05 -6.14
N LEU A 158 1.31 -7.83 -6.66
CA LEU A 158 2.20 -6.70 -6.44
C LEU A 158 1.59 -5.77 -5.38
N VAL A 159 2.39 -5.46 -4.36
CA VAL A 159 2.08 -4.48 -3.32
C VAL A 159 3.10 -3.36 -3.38
N VAL A 160 2.63 -2.11 -3.44
CA VAL A 160 3.48 -0.91 -3.40
C VAL A 160 3.02 0.01 -2.28
N ILE A 161 3.96 0.53 -1.49
CA ILE A 161 3.70 1.42 -0.35
C ILE A 161 4.66 2.61 -0.46
N ASP A 162 4.12 3.83 -0.45
CA ASP A 162 4.97 5.03 -0.49
C ASP A 162 5.63 5.23 0.89
N THR A 163 6.95 5.41 0.94
CA THR A 163 7.65 5.61 2.23
C THR A 163 7.37 6.99 2.83
N GLY A 164 7.01 7.96 1.98
CA GLY A 164 7.00 9.38 2.31
C GLY A 164 8.39 10.02 2.25
N GLY A 165 8.45 11.34 2.50
CA GLY A 165 9.67 12.14 2.42
C GLY A 165 9.92 12.76 1.03
N SER A 166 10.92 13.65 0.94
CA SER A 166 11.22 14.39 -0.30
C SER A 166 11.85 13.54 -1.41
N ALA A 167 12.35 12.35 -1.06
CA ALA A 167 12.86 11.39 -2.04
C ALA A 167 11.75 10.78 -2.90
N GLY A 168 10.52 10.68 -2.38
CA GLY A 168 9.42 10.03 -3.09
C GLY A 168 9.71 8.56 -3.37
N THR A 169 10.25 7.85 -2.38
CA THR A 169 10.62 6.44 -2.48
C THR A 169 9.46 5.52 -2.12
N ILE A 170 9.54 4.27 -2.57
CA ILE A 170 8.53 3.24 -2.33
C ILE A 170 9.15 2.00 -1.70
N TYR A 171 8.34 1.27 -0.92
CA TYR A 171 8.53 -0.16 -0.69
C TYR A 171 7.68 -0.92 -1.71
N ALA A 172 8.23 -1.99 -2.28
CA ALA A 172 7.52 -2.85 -3.22
C ALA A 172 7.84 -4.32 -2.98
N TYR A 173 6.80 -5.15 -3.05
CA TYR A 173 6.88 -6.60 -2.85
C TYR A 173 6.05 -7.30 -3.92
N ILE A 174 6.55 -8.42 -4.43
CA ILE A 174 5.76 -9.30 -5.31
C ILE A 174 5.68 -10.68 -4.69
N PHE A 175 4.48 -11.22 -4.65
CA PHE A 175 4.18 -12.56 -4.18
C PHE A 175 3.56 -13.40 -5.27
N SER A 176 3.88 -14.69 -5.27
CA SER A 176 3.38 -15.65 -6.24
C SER A 176 3.13 -16.99 -5.58
N ASN A 177 2.06 -17.68 -5.97
CA ASN A 177 1.83 -19.06 -5.53
C ASN A 177 2.79 -20.01 -6.27
N MET A 178 3.74 -20.56 -5.54
CA MET A 178 4.73 -21.51 -6.03
C MET A 178 4.53 -22.86 -5.36
N ASN A 179 3.94 -23.80 -6.10
CA ASN A 179 3.63 -25.16 -5.64
C ASN A 179 2.70 -25.21 -4.41
N GLY A 180 1.65 -24.39 -4.41
CA GLY A 180 0.64 -24.35 -3.33
C GLY A 180 1.05 -23.52 -2.12
N GLN A 181 2.14 -22.74 -2.20
CA GLN A 181 2.60 -21.85 -1.16
C GLN A 181 2.87 -20.46 -1.73
N ILE A 182 2.38 -19.42 -1.04
CA ILE A 182 2.68 -18.05 -1.42
C ILE A 182 4.14 -17.74 -1.06
N LYS A 183 4.93 -17.35 -2.06
CA LYS A 183 6.33 -16.97 -1.89
C LYS A 183 6.54 -15.53 -2.32
N GLN A 184 7.34 -14.80 -1.55
CA GLN A 184 7.87 -13.51 -1.97
C GLN A 184 8.92 -13.76 -3.07
N ILE A 185 8.73 -13.15 -4.22
CA ILE A 185 9.60 -13.29 -5.41
C ILE A 185 10.28 -11.98 -5.82
N PHE A 186 9.92 -10.86 -5.20
CA PHE A 186 10.59 -9.57 -5.34
C PHE A 186 10.55 -8.78 -4.02
N ASP A 187 11.63 -8.05 -3.75
CA ASP A 187 11.77 -7.15 -2.58
C ASP A 187 12.52 -5.87 -3.01
N SER A 188 11.92 -4.71 -2.75
CA SER A 188 12.53 -3.43 -3.11
C SER A 188 13.85 -3.14 -2.39
N ASP A 189 14.03 -3.57 -1.13
CA ASP A 189 15.28 -3.35 -0.42
C ASP A 189 16.40 -4.18 -1.06
N ALA A 190 16.12 -5.44 -1.38
CA ALA A 190 17.08 -6.32 -2.07
C ALA A 190 17.46 -5.78 -3.45
N PHE A 191 16.49 -5.22 -4.19
CA PHE A 191 16.75 -4.53 -5.45
C PHE A 191 17.66 -3.32 -5.25
N ASN A 192 17.33 -2.42 -4.31
CA ASN A 192 18.12 -1.22 -4.01
C ASN A 192 19.55 -1.57 -3.56
N ASP A 193 19.73 -2.69 -2.86
CA ASP A 193 21.03 -3.16 -2.43
C ASP A 193 21.90 -3.70 -3.58
N SER A 194 21.27 -4.27 -4.60
CA SER A 194 21.93 -4.83 -5.78
C SER A 194 22.25 -3.74 -6.80
N TYR A 195 21.31 -2.83 -7.05
CA TYR A 195 21.41 -1.76 -8.03
C TYR A 195 21.91 -0.46 -7.40
N LYS A 196 23.24 -0.43 -7.15
CA LYS A 196 23.96 0.72 -6.60
C LYS A 196 24.67 1.51 -7.69
N TYR A 197 24.71 2.83 -7.48
CA TYR A 197 25.29 3.77 -8.42
C TYR A 197 26.16 4.81 -7.74
N ASP A 198 27.07 5.39 -8.51
CA ASP A 198 27.75 6.63 -8.17
C ASP A 198 27.42 7.71 -9.20
N VAL A 199 27.36 8.97 -8.77
CA VAL A 199 27.07 10.12 -9.63
C VAL A 199 28.09 11.21 -9.38
N THR A 200 28.82 11.59 -10.42
CA THR A 200 29.87 12.60 -10.33
C THR A 200 29.70 13.63 -11.43
N TYR A 201 29.84 14.90 -11.11
CA TYR A 201 29.87 15.95 -12.14
C TYR A 201 31.23 15.90 -12.85
N GLU A 202 31.22 16.17 -14.15
CA GLU A 202 32.40 16.24 -14.99
C GLU A 202 32.44 17.57 -15.76
N ASN A 203 33.64 17.96 -16.19
CA ASN A 203 33.82 19.13 -17.05
C ASN A 203 32.95 19.04 -18.31
N GLN A 204 32.76 20.21 -18.94
CA GLN A 204 31.95 20.39 -20.14
C GLN A 204 30.47 20.06 -19.90
N TYR A 205 29.95 20.52 -18.76
CA TYR A 205 28.52 20.47 -18.41
C TYR A 205 27.95 19.05 -18.37
N LYS A 206 28.68 18.11 -17.77
CA LYS A 206 28.30 16.69 -17.77
C LYS A 206 28.11 16.16 -16.35
N ALA A 207 27.26 15.14 -16.23
CA ALA A 207 27.26 14.25 -15.08
C ALA A 207 27.50 12.82 -15.54
N LYS A 208 28.32 12.08 -14.81
CA LYS A 208 28.62 10.68 -15.03
C LYS A 208 27.91 9.85 -13.98
N VAL A 209 27.16 8.84 -14.43
CA VAL A 209 26.51 7.84 -13.58
C VAL A 209 27.17 6.49 -13.83
N ILE A 210 27.65 5.84 -12.76
CA ILE A 210 28.28 4.51 -12.83
C ILE A 210 27.36 3.51 -12.18
N SER A 211 26.95 2.47 -12.91
CA SER A 211 26.22 1.31 -12.38
C SER A 211 27.23 0.26 -11.92
N TYR A 212 27.29 -0.03 -10.62
CA TYR A 212 28.24 -1.02 -10.09
C TYR A 212 27.84 -2.45 -10.46
N HIS A 213 26.53 -2.73 -10.46
CA HIS A 213 25.99 -4.05 -10.79
C HIS A 213 26.31 -4.43 -12.24
N LEU A 214 26.07 -3.51 -13.18
CA LEU A 214 26.24 -3.75 -14.62
C LEU A 214 27.66 -3.43 -15.12
N ARG A 215 28.45 -2.73 -14.31
CA ARG A 215 29.75 -2.17 -14.72
C ARG A 215 29.63 -1.26 -15.95
N GLU A 216 28.52 -0.52 -16.00
CA GLU A 216 28.20 0.41 -17.08
C GLU A 216 28.36 1.86 -16.64
N LYS A 217 28.56 2.74 -17.62
CA LYS A 217 28.71 4.18 -17.43
C LYS A 217 27.77 4.92 -18.35
N TYR A 218 27.04 5.88 -17.79
CA TYR A 218 26.19 6.80 -18.52
C TYR A 218 26.71 8.23 -18.37
N ILE A 219 26.67 9.02 -19.44
CA ILE A 219 27.05 10.43 -19.43
C ILE A 219 25.81 11.25 -19.78
N LEU A 220 25.40 12.09 -18.84
CA LEU A 220 24.27 13.00 -18.96
C LEU A 220 24.82 14.37 -19.37
N ASP A 221 24.21 14.96 -20.39
CA ASP A 221 24.43 16.36 -20.76
C ASP A 221 23.53 17.24 -19.88
N LEU A 222 24.12 18.20 -19.17
CA LEU A 222 23.43 19.11 -18.25
C LEU A 222 23.10 20.46 -18.89
N THR A 223 23.42 20.67 -20.18
CA THR A 223 23.19 21.96 -20.88
C THR A 223 21.74 22.43 -20.78
N TYR A 224 20.78 21.49 -20.76
CA TYR A 224 19.34 21.77 -20.58
C TYR A 224 18.99 22.48 -19.27
N LYS A 225 19.87 22.49 -18.26
CA LYS A 225 19.64 23.17 -16.96
C LYS A 225 19.73 24.69 -17.04
N GLY A 226 20.19 25.25 -18.15
CA GLY A 226 20.27 26.69 -18.36
C GLY A 226 21.50 27.34 -17.75
N LYS A 227 21.77 28.57 -18.19
CA LYS A 227 23.01 29.29 -17.89
C LYS A 227 23.13 29.63 -16.41
N GLU A 228 22.04 29.99 -15.75
CA GLU A 228 21.99 30.35 -14.33
C GLU A 228 22.55 29.20 -13.49
N TYR A 229 21.96 28.01 -13.63
CA TYR A 229 22.38 26.80 -12.94
C TYR A 229 23.83 26.42 -13.25
N LEU A 230 24.21 26.41 -14.53
CA LEU A 230 25.54 25.97 -14.95
C LEU A 230 26.64 26.95 -14.52
N SER A 231 26.35 28.25 -14.51
CA SER A 231 27.31 29.28 -14.11
C SER A 231 27.66 29.22 -12.63
N GLU A 232 26.83 28.60 -11.79
CA GLU A 232 27.18 28.34 -10.38
C GLU A 232 28.27 27.26 -10.27
N ILE A 233 28.19 26.23 -11.13
CA ILE A 233 28.97 24.98 -11.05
C ILE A 233 30.27 25.05 -11.86
N TYR A 234 30.23 25.71 -13.01
CA TYR A 234 31.31 25.73 -13.99
C TYR A 234 31.84 27.14 -14.21
N ASN A 235 33.13 27.25 -14.54
CA ASN A 235 33.69 28.49 -15.06
C ASN A 235 33.31 28.69 -16.56
N PRO A 236 33.61 29.85 -17.17
CA PRO A 236 33.27 30.10 -18.58
C PRO A 236 33.91 29.13 -19.59
N GLN A 237 34.94 28.39 -19.21
CA GLN A 237 35.59 27.35 -20.02
C GLN A 237 34.91 25.98 -19.87
N GLY A 238 33.84 25.87 -19.10
CA GLY A 238 33.14 24.61 -18.81
C GLY A 238 33.90 23.72 -17.82
N ILE A 239 34.84 24.25 -17.05
CA ILE A 239 35.59 23.48 -16.03
C ILE A 239 34.87 23.62 -14.69
N LEU A 240 34.73 22.52 -13.96
CA LEU A 240 34.18 22.51 -12.61
C LEU A 240 34.96 23.43 -11.69
N LYS A 241 34.24 24.28 -10.94
CA LYS A 241 34.85 25.13 -9.92
C LYS A 241 35.32 24.33 -8.69
N ALA A 242 34.63 23.23 -8.40
CA ALA A 242 34.96 22.26 -7.36
C ALA A 242 34.35 20.89 -7.71
N PRO A 243 34.88 19.78 -7.17
CA PRO A 243 34.25 18.47 -7.30
C PRO A 243 32.83 18.46 -6.71
N ILE A 244 31.89 17.83 -7.42
CA ILE A 244 30.50 17.68 -6.98
C ILE A 244 30.07 16.23 -7.20
N ASN A 245 29.49 15.64 -6.17
CA ASN A 245 28.88 14.32 -6.22
C ASN A 245 27.35 14.47 -6.14
N GLY A 246 26.66 13.65 -6.92
CA GLY A 246 25.24 13.36 -6.76
C GLY A 246 25.06 11.96 -6.18
N TRP A 247 23.86 11.42 -6.31
CA TRP A 247 23.56 10.03 -5.97
C TRP A 247 22.32 9.55 -6.71
N VAL A 248 22.08 8.24 -6.68
CA VAL A 248 20.83 7.65 -7.15
C VAL A 248 19.99 7.27 -5.94
N ASN A 249 18.74 7.71 -5.91
CA ASN A 249 17.81 7.39 -4.83
C ASN A 249 17.39 5.92 -4.89
N PRO A 250 16.85 5.37 -3.78
CA PRO A 250 16.09 4.14 -3.81
C PRO A 250 14.93 4.20 -4.82
N LEU A 251 14.34 3.04 -5.10
CA LEU A 251 13.14 2.91 -5.94
C LEU A 251 12.10 3.99 -5.61
N SER A 252 11.73 4.73 -6.65
CA SER A 252 10.68 5.76 -6.64
C SER A 252 9.42 5.32 -7.37
N GLY A 253 9.49 4.22 -8.13
CA GLY A 253 8.39 3.63 -8.86
C GLY A 253 8.73 2.22 -9.31
N LEU A 254 7.73 1.35 -9.34
CA LEU A 254 7.81 -0.01 -9.88
C LEU A 254 6.51 -0.29 -10.61
N TYR A 255 6.57 -0.43 -11.92
CA TYR A 255 5.39 -0.52 -12.78
C TYR A 255 5.32 -1.88 -13.49
N PRO A 256 4.19 -2.59 -13.40
CA PRO A 256 3.96 -3.78 -14.22
C PRO A 256 3.66 -3.35 -15.66
N ILE A 257 4.52 -3.73 -16.61
CA ILE A 257 4.38 -3.39 -18.03
C ILE A 257 4.55 -4.66 -18.86
N ASP A 258 3.57 -4.96 -19.70
CA ASP A 258 3.67 -6.01 -20.71
C ASP A 258 4.19 -5.37 -22.01
N PHE A 259 5.50 -5.43 -22.22
CA PHE A 259 6.13 -4.73 -23.34
C PHE A 259 5.87 -5.42 -24.69
N ASN A 260 5.75 -6.74 -24.69
CA ASN A 260 5.67 -7.58 -25.88
C ASN A 260 4.23 -8.03 -26.20
N ARG A 261 3.26 -7.74 -25.33
CA ARG A 261 1.84 -8.09 -25.42
C ARG A 261 1.61 -9.59 -25.36
N ASP A 262 2.35 -10.29 -24.50
CA ASP A 262 2.23 -11.73 -24.27
C ASP A 262 1.43 -12.10 -23.02
N ASP A 263 0.77 -11.12 -22.39
CA ASP A 263 0.02 -11.24 -21.15
C ASP A 263 0.91 -11.64 -19.94
N ILE A 264 2.23 -11.43 -20.03
CA ILE A 264 3.18 -11.54 -18.93
C ILE A 264 3.80 -10.16 -18.68
N TYR A 265 3.66 -9.67 -17.45
CA TYR A 265 4.21 -8.39 -17.05
C TYR A 265 5.70 -8.50 -16.74
N GLU A 266 6.49 -7.62 -17.37
CA GLU A 266 7.80 -7.22 -16.86
C GLU A 266 7.67 -6.11 -15.81
N LEU A 267 8.75 -5.84 -15.08
CA LEU A 267 8.82 -4.75 -14.10
C LEU A 267 9.66 -3.60 -14.65
N GLU A 268 9.09 -2.42 -14.75
CA GLU A 268 9.83 -1.19 -15.03
C GLU A 268 10.09 -0.43 -13.72
N ALA A 269 11.34 -0.49 -13.25
CA ALA A 269 11.83 0.11 -12.02
C ALA A 269 12.45 1.49 -12.27
N TYR A 270 12.07 2.48 -11.45
CA TYR A 270 12.55 3.86 -11.54
C TYR A 270 13.36 4.27 -10.32
N GLN A 271 14.60 4.70 -10.52
CA GLN A 271 15.44 5.31 -9.50
C GLN A 271 15.88 6.71 -9.93
N ARG A 272 15.56 7.74 -9.14
CA ARG A 272 15.90 9.14 -9.48
C ARG A 272 17.39 9.40 -9.30
N ILE A 273 17.99 10.07 -10.29
CA ILE A 273 19.36 10.58 -10.22
C ILE A 273 19.29 11.99 -9.63
N ALA A 274 19.79 12.17 -8.40
CA ALA A 274 19.87 13.45 -7.72
C ALA A 274 21.24 14.11 -7.93
N GLY A 275 21.21 15.42 -8.16
CA GLY A 275 22.36 16.28 -8.36
C GLY A 275 22.88 16.87 -7.04
N ARG A 276 23.01 18.20 -6.98
CA ARG A 276 23.59 18.91 -5.83
C ARG A 276 22.78 18.75 -4.53
N TYR A 277 21.50 18.48 -4.66
CA TYR A 277 20.55 18.22 -3.58
C TYR A 277 19.41 17.34 -4.11
N ASN A 278 18.62 16.73 -3.22
CA ASN A 278 17.64 15.71 -3.61
C ASN A 278 16.56 16.18 -4.62
N ALA A 279 16.20 17.46 -4.58
CA ALA A 279 15.24 18.07 -5.52
C ALA A 279 15.88 18.50 -6.85
N ASP A 280 17.21 18.51 -6.96
CA ASP A 280 17.93 18.74 -8.21
C ASP A 280 17.94 17.45 -9.03
N SER A 281 16.82 17.13 -9.69
CA SER A 281 16.72 15.92 -10.49
C SER A 281 17.53 16.05 -11.79
N LEU A 282 18.41 15.09 -12.05
CA LEU A 282 19.18 14.99 -13.29
C LEU A 282 18.56 14.01 -14.30
N GLY A 283 17.66 13.15 -13.83
CA GLY A 283 17.02 12.13 -14.64
C GLY A 283 16.64 10.91 -13.82
N TYR A 284 16.44 9.78 -14.49
CA TYR A 284 16.11 8.51 -13.87
C TYR A 284 16.94 7.39 -14.47
N VAL A 285 17.43 6.49 -13.63
CA VAL A 285 17.79 5.15 -14.07
C VAL A 285 16.51 4.34 -14.16
N GLN A 286 16.22 3.81 -15.35
CA GLN A 286 15.10 2.93 -15.63
C GLN A 286 15.64 1.53 -15.85
N THR A 287 15.18 0.57 -15.05
CA THR A 287 15.61 -0.83 -15.15
C THR A 287 14.40 -1.69 -15.45
N VAL A 288 14.43 -2.42 -16.55
CA VAL A 288 13.40 -3.42 -16.88
C VAL A 288 13.87 -4.78 -16.39
N LEU A 289 13.03 -5.45 -15.61
CA LEU A 289 13.28 -6.80 -15.13
C LEU A 289 12.24 -7.76 -15.71
N LYS A 290 12.70 -8.94 -16.14
CA LYS A 290 11.87 -10.02 -16.65
C LYS A 290 12.02 -11.26 -15.79
N TRP A 291 10.91 -11.94 -15.53
CA TRP A 291 10.93 -13.24 -14.85
C TRP A 291 11.56 -14.30 -15.76
N ASN A 292 12.60 -14.99 -15.29
CA ASN A 292 13.27 -16.04 -16.06
C ASN A 292 12.80 -17.47 -15.73
N GLY A 293 11.78 -17.60 -14.89
CA GLY A 293 11.32 -18.87 -14.30
C GLY A 293 11.77 -19.09 -12.85
N HIS A 294 12.74 -18.31 -12.36
CA HIS A 294 13.28 -18.42 -11.00
C HIS A 294 13.34 -17.09 -10.25
N GLU A 295 13.76 -16.02 -10.93
CA GLU A 295 13.90 -14.68 -10.37
C GLU A 295 13.66 -13.60 -11.44
N PHE A 296 13.50 -12.36 -11.00
CA PHE A 296 13.49 -11.20 -11.88
C PHE A 296 14.93 -10.83 -12.27
N CYS A 297 15.28 -11.07 -13.54
CA CYS A 297 16.59 -10.73 -14.10
C CYS A 297 16.51 -9.44 -14.92
N LEU A 298 17.65 -8.75 -15.05
CA LEU A 298 17.79 -7.62 -15.95
C LEU A 298 17.44 -8.02 -17.40
N ASP A 299 16.47 -7.32 -17.99
CA ASP A 299 16.25 -7.28 -19.44
C ASP A 299 17.06 -6.15 -20.07
N ARG A 300 16.88 -4.92 -19.55
CA ARG A 300 17.61 -3.73 -20.01
C ARG A 300 17.67 -2.64 -18.95
N GLN A 301 18.68 -1.77 -19.05
CA GLN A 301 18.79 -0.55 -18.26
C GLN A 301 19.03 0.65 -19.17
N THR A 302 18.33 1.75 -18.91
CA THR A 302 18.48 3.02 -19.60
C THR A 302 18.54 4.17 -18.61
N VAL A 303 19.11 5.30 -19.03
CA VAL A 303 19.03 6.56 -18.28
C VAL A 303 18.18 7.55 -19.07
N ALA A 304 17.07 7.97 -18.47
CA ALA A 304 16.20 9.00 -19.02
C ALA A 304 16.60 10.37 -18.48
N THR A 305 16.76 11.34 -19.39
CA THR A 305 17.05 12.75 -19.06
C THR A 305 15.89 13.65 -19.46
N PHE A 306 15.83 14.85 -18.90
CA PHE A 306 14.81 15.84 -19.23
C PHE A 306 15.12 16.52 -20.57
N GLY A 307 14.08 17.00 -21.26
CA GLY A 307 14.23 17.89 -22.40
C GLY A 307 14.65 19.30 -21.97
N GLY A 308 15.31 20.03 -22.86
CA GLY A 308 15.64 21.44 -22.71
C GLY A 308 14.96 22.30 -23.78
N GLU A 309 14.93 23.62 -23.56
CA GLU A 309 14.58 24.57 -24.61
C GLU A 309 15.65 24.54 -25.72
N MET A 310 15.21 24.74 -26.96
CA MET A 310 16.08 24.81 -28.16
C MET A 310 16.77 26.17 -28.29
#